data_AF-A0AAE6IKM9-F1
#
_entry.id   AF-A0AAE6IKM9-F1
#
_cell.length_a   1.000
_cell.length_b   1.000
_cell.length_c   1.000
_cell.angle_alpha   90.00
_cell.angle_beta   90.00
_cell.angle_gamma   90.00
#
_symmetry.space_group_name_H-M   'P 1'
#
loop_
_entity.id
_entity.type
_entity.pdbx_description
1 polymer ?
#
loop_
_entity_poly.entity_id
_entity_poly.type
_entity_poly.pdbx_seq_one_letter_code
_entity_poly.pdbx_strand_id
1 'polypeptide(L)'
;MILLKRRKSAFTLIEAAIVLFIISLLMLLILPNLNNQRKKAVDTHATAMVSTVQTQIDLYENEHPQNHNVTMDNLVHDGYLTNKQVQKVKDLNITITNNEAHK
;
A
#
# COMPACT_ATOMS: atom_id res chain seq x y z
N MET A 1 -43.07 6.08 54.30
CA MET A 1 -41.79 5.58 53.77
C MET A 1 -41.47 6.37 52.51
N ILE A 2 -40.55 7.33 52.60
CA ILE A 2 -40.21 8.23 51.48
C ILE A 2 -39.14 7.55 50.62
N LEU A 3 -39.50 7.21 49.39
CA LEU A 3 -38.59 6.64 48.40
C LEU A 3 -37.65 7.75 47.88
N LEU A 4 -36.43 7.81 48.43
CA LEU A 4 -35.36 8.66 47.92
C LEU A 4 -34.86 8.10 46.58
N LYS A 5 -35.39 8.62 45.48
CA LYS A 5 -34.96 8.27 44.12
C LYS A 5 -33.56 8.85 43.87
N ARG A 6 -32.50 8.06 44.12
CA ARG A 6 -31.12 8.42 43.75
C ARG A 6 -31.06 8.60 42.23
N ARG A 7 -30.94 9.83 41.74
CA ARG A 7 -30.63 10.10 40.32
C ARG A 7 -29.26 9.47 40.04
N LYS A 8 -29.19 8.50 39.14
CA LYS A 8 -27.89 8.04 38.64
C LYS A 8 -27.28 9.15 37.80
N SER A 9 -26.07 9.56 38.18
CA SER A 9 -25.25 10.50 37.42
C SER A 9 -24.81 9.79 36.14
N ALA A 10 -25.30 10.25 34.99
CA ALA A 10 -25.00 9.65 33.70
C ALA A 10 -24.80 10.71 32.63
N PHE A 11 -23.74 10.46 31.84
CA PHE A 11 -23.38 10.97 30.52
C PHE A 11 -24.26 12.12 30.00
N THR A 12 -23.82 13.34 30.26
CA THR A 12 -24.40 14.54 29.66
C THR A 12 -23.99 14.67 28.21
N LEU A 13 -24.78 15.39 27.41
CA LEU A 13 -24.40 15.75 26.03
C LEU A 13 -23.08 16.54 26.00
N ILE A 14 -22.81 17.33 27.05
CA ILE A 14 -21.58 18.11 27.19
C ILE A 14 -20.37 17.17 27.34
N GLU A 15 -20.46 16.13 28.17
CA GLU A 15 -19.39 15.12 28.28
C GLU A 15 -19.13 14.40 26.96
N ALA A 16 -20.18 13.98 26.25
CA ALA A 16 -20.05 13.34 24.94
C ALA A 16 -19.40 14.28 23.90
N ALA A 17 -19.79 15.55 23.90
CA ALA A 17 -19.26 16.55 22.98
C ALA A 17 -17.77 16.84 23.22
N ILE A 18 -17.35 16.96 24.50
CA ILE A 18 -15.95 17.17 24.85
C ILE A 18 -15.09 15.96 24.46
N VAL A 19 -15.61 14.74 24.66
CA VAL A 19 -14.90 13.51 24.26
C VAL A 19 -14.69 13.48 22.74
N LEU A 20 -15.72 13.74 21.93
CA LEU A 20 -15.61 13.79 20.47
C LEU A 20 -14.66 14.91 20.01
N PHE A 21 -14.64 16.05 20.71
CA PHE A 21 -13.71 17.13 20.46
C PHE A 21 -12.26 16.69 20.66
N ILE A 22 -11.95 16.04 21.78
CA ILE A 22 -10.60 15.54 22.07
C ILE A 22 -10.18 14.46 21.05
N ILE A 23 -11.07 13.51 20.72
CA ILE A 23 -10.82 12.47 19.71
C ILE A 23 -10.48 13.12 18.35
N SER A 24 -11.21 14.17 17.97
CA SER A 24 -10.98 14.88 16.71
C SER A 24 -9.59 15.54 16.66
N LEU A 25 -9.14 16.15 17.77
CA LEU A 25 -7.79 16.73 17.87
C LEU A 25 -6.71 15.64 17.75
N LEU A 26 -6.90 14.50 18.42
CA LEU A 26 -5.98 13.37 18.30
C LEU A 26 -5.96 12.80 16.87
N MET A 27 -7.13 12.66 16.24
CA MET A 27 -7.21 12.21 14.84
C MET A 27 -6.48 13.14 13.88
N LEU A 28 -6.56 14.46 14.09
CA LEU A 28 -5.85 15.44 13.26
C LEU A 28 -4.33 15.23 13.31
N LEU A 29 -3.77 14.82 14.45
CA LEU A 29 -2.34 14.50 14.59
C LEU A 29 -1.99 13.12 14.02
N ILE A 30 -2.88 12.13 14.17
CA ILE A 30 -2.63 10.74 13.77
C ILE A 30 -2.75 10.56 12.24
N LEU A 31 -3.76 11.15 11.61
CA LEU A 31 -4.04 11.01 10.17
C LEU A 31 -2.86 11.37 9.26
N PRO A 32 -2.14 12.52 9.42
CA PRO A 32 -1.01 12.84 8.56
C PRO A 32 0.14 11.83 8.72
N ASN A 33 0.40 11.38 9.95
CA ASN A 33 1.43 10.38 10.21
C ASN A 33 1.05 9.02 9.57
N LEU A 34 -0.20 8.60 9.71
CA LEU A 34 -0.70 7.36 9.10
C LEU A 34 -0.63 7.42 7.57
N ASN A 35 -0.98 8.56 6.96
CA ASN A 35 -0.90 8.73 5.52
C ASN A 35 0.56 8.67 5.02
N ASN A 36 1.50 9.26 5.75
CA ASN A 36 2.92 9.19 5.42
C ASN A 36 3.47 7.76 5.55
N GLN A 37 3.07 7.02 6.59
CA GLN A 37 3.43 5.60 6.74
C GLN A 37 2.86 4.75 5.62
N ARG A 38 1.61 4.99 5.22
CA ARG A 38 0.99 4.31 4.07
C ARG A 38 1.76 4.58 2.77
N LYS A 39 2.15 5.84 2.51
CA LYS A 39 2.97 6.20 1.34
C LYS A 39 4.30 5.46 1.36
N LYS A 40 5.00 5.48 2.50
CA LYS A 40 6.27 4.75 2.67
C LYS A 40 6.12 3.25 2.41
N ALA A 41 5.05 2.63 2.91
CA ALA A 41 4.76 1.22 2.65
C ALA A 41 4.52 0.94 1.16
N VAL A 42 3.79 1.82 0.46
CA VAL A 42 3.59 1.73 -0.99
C VAL A 42 4.92 1.85 -1.73
N ASP A 43 5.81 2.76 -1.33
CA ASP A 43 7.13 2.93 -1.94
C ASP A 43 8.03 1.70 -1.71
N THR A 44 8.09 1.19 -0.49
CA THR A 44 8.81 -0.06 -0.18
C THR A 44 8.28 -1.24 -1.00
N HIS A 45 6.96 -1.34 -1.13
CA HIS A 45 6.35 -2.38 -1.95
C HIS A 45 6.69 -2.20 -3.44
N ALA A 46 6.79 -0.97 -3.93
CA ALA A 46 7.23 -0.70 -5.29
C ALA A 46 8.68 -1.11 -5.54
N THR A 47 9.59 -0.79 -4.61
CA THR A 47 10.98 -1.24 -4.69
C THR A 47 11.10 -2.77 -4.69
N ALA A 48 10.35 -3.46 -3.84
CA ALA A 48 10.32 -4.92 -3.83
C ALA A 48 9.76 -5.50 -5.16
N MET A 49 8.75 -4.85 -5.72
CA MET A 49 8.18 -5.24 -7.00
C MET A 49 9.17 -5.03 -8.16
N VAL A 50 9.92 -3.92 -8.17
CA VAL A 50 11.02 -3.69 -9.13
C VAL A 50 12.03 -4.83 -9.06
N SER A 51 12.50 -5.18 -7.84
CA SER A 51 13.43 -6.30 -7.68
C SER A 51 12.85 -7.64 -8.15
N THR A 52 11.56 -7.88 -7.93
CA THR A 52 10.89 -9.10 -8.39
C THR A 52 10.85 -9.15 -9.92
N VAL A 53 10.51 -8.04 -10.58
CA VAL A 53 10.51 -7.93 -12.03
C VAL A 53 11.92 -8.08 -12.58
N GLN A 54 12.93 -7.49 -11.94
CA GLN A 54 14.33 -7.67 -12.34
C GLN A 54 14.73 -9.15 -12.33
N THR A 55 14.42 -9.87 -11.24
CA THR A 55 14.68 -11.31 -11.18
C THR A 55 13.97 -12.07 -12.31
N GLN A 56 12.76 -11.66 -12.71
CA GLN A 56 12.08 -12.27 -13.86
C GLN A 56 12.74 -11.95 -15.20
N ILE A 57 13.28 -10.74 -15.36
CA ILE A 57 14.08 -10.37 -16.54
C ILE A 57 15.35 -11.22 -16.59
N ASP A 58 16.08 -11.31 -15.49
CA ASP A 58 17.32 -12.09 -15.42
C ASP A 58 17.05 -13.57 -15.76
N LEU A 59 15.98 -14.15 -15.22
CA LEU A 59 15.57 -15.53 -15.53
C LEU A 59 15.24 -15.69 -17.03
N TYR A 60 14.50 -14.73 -17.60
CA TYR A 60 14.17 -14.73 -19.03
C TYR A 60 15.43 -14.70 -19.90
N GLU A 61 16.39 -13.82 -19.60
CA GLU A 61 17.65 -13.70 -20.36
C GLU A 61 18.49 -14.98 -20.28
N ASN A 62 18.50 -15.64 -19.12
CA ASN A 62 19.21 -16.91 -18.95
C ASN A 62 18.62 -18.03 -19.82
N GLU A 63 17.29 -18.07 -19.96
CA GLU A 63 16.61 -19.08 -20.79
C GLU A 63 16.60 -18.72 -22.29
N HIS A 64 16.70 -17.43 -22.62
CA HIS A 64 16.66 -16.90 -23.99
C HIS A 64 17.94 -16.11 -24.35
N PRO A 65 19.12 -16.76 -24.40
CA PRO A 65 20.41 -16.06 -24.60
C PRO A 65 20.55 -15.36 -25.96
N GLN A 66 19.63 -15.60 -26.90
CA GLN A 66 19.60 -14.95 -28.22
C GLN A 66 18.73 -13.68 -28.22
N ASN A 67 17.84 -13.51 -27.24
CA ASN A 67 16.97 -12.35 -27.13
C ASN A 67 17.59 -11.33 -26.18
N HIS A 68 18.01 -10.19 -26.73
CA HIS A 68 18.72 -9.15 -25.99
C HIS A 68 17.82 -7.99 -25.56
N ASN A 69 16.52 -8.05 -25.83
CA ASN A 69 15.58 -6.99 -25.47
C ASN A 69 14.34 -7.59 -24.80
N VAL A 70 14.37 -7.61 -23.46
CA VAL A 70 13.28 -8.15 -22.66
C VAL A 70 12.19 -7.10 -22.51
N THR A 71 10.99 -7.44 -22.97
CA THR A 71 9.82 -6.58 -22.82
C THR A 71 8.83 -7.17 -21.81
N MET A 72 7.95 -6.32 -21.28
CA MET A 72 6.87 -6.76 -20.39
C MET A 72 5.99 -7.83 -21.05
N ASP A 73 5.78 -7.75 -22.38
CA ASP A 73 4.99 -8.73 -23.12
C ASP A 73 5.66 -10.11 -23.13
N ASN A 74 6.99 -10.17 -23.30
CA ASN A 74 7.74 -11.43 -23.23
C ASN A 74 7.59 -12.10 -21.86
N LEU A 75 7.69 -11.32 -20.78
CA LEU A 75 7.55 -11.85 -19.42
C LEU A 75 6.13 -12.36 -19.12
N VAL A 76 5.10 -11.83 -19.80
CA VAL A 76 3.71 -12.28 -19.63
C VAL A 76 3.42 -13.50 -20.49
N HIS A 77 3.87 -13.48 -21.75
CA HIS A 77 3.66 -14.55 -22.71
C HIS A 77 4.29 -15.87 -22.21
N ASP A 78 5.52 -15.77 -21.71
CA ASP A 78 6.30 -16.93 -21.27
C ASP A 78 6.03 -17.29 -19.80
N GLY A 79 5.15 -16.55 -19.13
CA GLY A 79 4.61 -16.89 -17.81
C GLY A 79 5.46 -16.48 -16.61
N TYR A 80 6.53 -15.70 -16.79
CA TYR A 80 7.34 -15.16 -15.69
C TYR A 80 6.57 -14.16 -14.82
N LEU A 81 5.59 -13.46 -15.39
CA LEU A 81 4.69 -12.57 -14.67
C LEU A 81 3.22 -12.97 -14.82
N THR A 82 2.55 -13.09 -13.67
CA THR A 82 1.09 -13.29 -13.64
C THR A 82 0.35 -12.02 -14.00
N ASN A 83 -0.89 -12.14 -14.50
CA ASN A 83 -1.77 -10.98 -14.78
C ASN A 83 -1.94 -10.03 -13.58
N LYS A 84 -1.94 -10.57 -12.35
CA LYS A 84 -2.02 -9.75 -11.12
C LYS A 84 -0.75 -8.93 -10.90
N GLN A 85 0.42 -9.50 -11.17
CA GLN A 85 1.70 -8.81 -11.09
C GLN A 85 1.80 -7.73 -12.17
N VAL A 86 1.34 -7.99 -13.39
CA VAL A 86 1.29 -6.99 -14.48
C VAL A 86 0.42 -5.81 -14.09
N GLN A 87 -0.76 -6.06 -13.51
CA GLN A 87 -1.61 -4.98 -13.02
C GLN A 87 -0.89 -4.18 -11.92
N LYS A 88 -0.19 -4.87 -11.02
CA LYS A 88 0.58 -4.22 -9.96
C LYS A 88 1.73 -3.37 -10.49
N VAL A 89 2.45 -3.84 -11.50
CA VAL A 89 3.49 -3.08 -12.22
C VAL A 89 2.89 -1.80 -12.78
N LYS A 90 1.75 -1.89 -13.49
CA LYS A 90 1.05 -0.72 -14.04
C LYS A 90 0.62 0.26 -12.96
N ASP A 91 -0.01 -0.22 -11.89
CA ASP A 91 -0.46 0.62 -10.77
C ASP A 91 0.70 1.36 -10.08
N LEU A 92 1.89 0.76 -10.09
CA LEU A 92 3.11 1.30 -9.48
C LEU A 92 3.99 2.06 -10.49
N ASN A 93 3.58 2.17 -11.75
CA ASN A 93 4.31 2.79 -12.87
C ASN A 93 5.70 2.17 -13.12
N ILE A 94 5.84 0.87 -12.92
CA ILE A 94 7.12 0.18 -13.18
C ILE A 94 7.29 -0.04 -14.69
N THR A 95 8.45 0.29 -15.23
CA THR A 95 8.82 0.16 -16.64
C THR A 95 10.10 -0.65 -16.79
N ILE A 96 10.31 -1.21 -17.99
CA ILE A 96 11.53 -1.94 -18.33
C ILE A 96 12.26 -1.14 -19.41
N THR A 97 13.52 -0.79 -19.15
CA THR A 97 14.40 -0.14 -20.13
C THR A 97 15.78 -0.78 -20.06
N ASN A 98 16.35 -1.14 -21.22
CA ASN A 98 17.66 -1.81 -21.28
C ASN A 98 17.76 -3.06 -20.38
N ASN A 99 16.70 -3.87 -20.34
CA ASN A 99 16.59 -5.07 -19.49
C ASN A 99 16.70 -4.79 -17.98
N GLU A 100 16.49 -3.54 -17.57
CA GLU A 100 16.40 -3.17 -16.16
C GLU A 100 14.99 -2.68 -15.82
N ALA A 101 14.49 -3.10 -14.65
CA ALA A 101 13.22 -2.64 -14.13
C ALA A 101 13.40 -1.34 -13.32
N HIS A 102 12.55 -0.34 -13.60
CA HIS A 102 12.57 0.96 -12.92
C HIS A 102 11.15 1.40 -12.53
N LYS A 103 11.04 2.26 -11.51
CA LYS A 103 9.80 2.92 -11.10
C LYS A 103 9.78 4.36 -11.56
#